data_AF-A0AB36ZH02-F1
#
_entry.id   AF-A0AB36ZH02-F1
#
_cell.length_a   1.000
_cell.length_b   1.000
_cell.length_c   1.000
_cell.angle_alpha   90.00
_cell.angle_beta   90.00
_cell.angle_gamma   90.00
#
_symmetry.space_group_name_H-M   'P 1'
#
loop_
_entity.id
_entity.type
_entity.pdbx_description
1 polymer ?
#
loop_
_entity_poly.entity_id
_entity_poly.type
_entity_poly.pdbx_seq_one_letter_code
_entity_poly.pdbx_strand_id
1 'polypeptide(L)'
;MSATANNRRHEPGKAINDALMLGAALAAIAAIGIVWVAVAVGSQLDGVNEGLPSDPFDIISGLFRGRVVWSTSATMIAAAAAAVAVIVLVGLWLVWMRSLGRKNRSSVDHAARYMATPRDLAPMMRN
;
A
#
# COMPACT_ATOMS: atom_id res chain seq x y z
N MET A 1 18.24 34.40 -23.54
CA MET A 1 17.05 34.15 -22.70
C MET A 1 17.44 33.15 -21.64
N SER A 2 17.78 33.61 -20.42
CA SER A 2 18.23 32.74 -19.34
C SER A 2 17.00 32.11 -18.67
N ALA A 3 16.85 30.78 -18.79
CA ALA A 3 15.80 30.04 -18.10
C ALA A 3 16.05 30.12 -16.59
N THR A 4 15.11 30.74 -15.86
CA THR A 4 15.14 30.80 -14.40
C THR A 4 15.09 29.38 -13.86
N ALA A 5 16.19 28.91 -13.25
CA ALA A 5 16.21 27.60 -12.59
C ALA A 5 15.19 27.61 -11.45
N ASN A 6 14.10 26.86 -11.65
CA ASN A 6 13.01 26.74 -10.70
C ASN A 6 13.48 25.94 -9.46
N ASN A 7 13.91 26.65 -8.41
CA ASN A 7 14.34 26.07 -7.14
C ASN A 7 13.13 25.63 -6.29
N ARG A 8 12.37 24.63 -6.73
CA ARG A 8 11.35 23.98 -5.89
C ARG A 8 12.04 23.08 -4.87
N ARG A 9 12.31 23.63 -3.69
CA ARG A 9 12.73 22.85 -2.52
C ARG A 9 11.61 21.85 -2.18
N HIS A 10 11.94 20.56 -2.17
CA HIS A 10 11.00 19.52 -1.75
C HIS A 10 10.75 19.70 -0.25
N GLU A 11 9.51 20.03 0.15
CA GLU A 11 9.15 20.19 1.56
C GLU A 11 9.17 18.81 2.24
N PRO A 12 10.11 18.55 3.16
CA PRO A 12 10.19 17.28 3.85
C PRO A 12 9.00 17.17 4.83
N GLY A 13 7.96 16.45 4.41
CA GLY A 13 6.77 16.17 5.23
C GLY A 13 5.47 16.08 4.45
N LYS A 14 5.27 16.96 3.45
CA LYS A 14 4.02 17.00 2.66
C LYS A 14 3.76 15.72 1.89
N ALA A 15 4.80 15.17 1.26
CA ALA A 15 4.69 13.94 0.48
C ALA A 15 4.35 12.68 1.32
N ILE A 16 4.74 12.63 2.60
CA ILE A 16 4.42 11.50 3.49
C ILE A 16 2.95 11.57 3.91
N ASN A 17 2.47 12.76 4.28
CA ASN A 17 1.09 12.95 4.73
C ASN A 17 0.08 12.68 3.60
N ASP A 18 0.34 13.21 2.40
CA ASP A 18 -0.52 12.98 1.22
C ASP A 18 -0.58 11.49 0.87
N ALA A 19 0.56 10.79 0.91
CA ALA A 19 0.61 9.34 0.65
C ALA A 19 -0.14 8.53 1.72
N LEU A 20 -0.05 8.93 2.99
CA LEU A 20 -0.77 8.26 4.08
C LEU A 20 -2.29 8.45 3.95
N MET A 21 -2.73 9.68 3.63
CA MET A 21 -4.15 10.00 3.42
C MET A 21 -4.72 9.24 2.22
N LEU A 22 -4.00 9.24 1.09
CA LEU A 22 -4.42 8.49 -0.10
C LEU A 22 -4.44 6.97 0.18
N GLY A 23 -3.42 6.45 0.84
CA GLY A 23 -3.35 5.04 1.23
C GLY A 23 -4.51 4.63 2.14
N ALA A 24 -4.82 5.45 3.14
CA ALA A 24 -5.95 5.22 4.04
C ALA A 24 -7.30 5.27 3.30
N ALA A 25 -7.49 6.23 2.38
CA ALA A 25 -8.71 6.31 1.58
C ALA A 25 -8.90 5.08 0.69
N LEU A 26 -7.84 4.63 0.01
CA LEU A 26 -7.86 3.41 -0.80
C LEU A 26 -8.13 2.16 0.04
N ALA A 27 -7.52 2.06 1.21
CA ALA A 27 -7.76 0.94 2.13
C ALA A 27 -9.21 0.90 2.62
N ALA A 28 -9.81 2.05 2.93
CA ALA A 28 -11.21 2.14 3.32
C ALA A 28 -12.16 1.69 2.19
N ILE A 29 -11.91 2.15 0.95
CA ILE A 29 -12.69 1.73 -0.23
C ILE A 29 -12.55 0.22 -0.46
N ALA A 30 -11.32 -0.32 -0.37
CA ALA A 30 -11.08 -1.75 -0.52
C ALA A 30 -11.82 -2.57 0.56
N ALA A 31 -11.80 -2.12 1.82
CA ALA A 31 -12.52 -2.79 2.90
C ALA A 31 -14.04 -2.82 2.65
N ILE A 32 -14.63 -1.70 2.22
CA ILE A 32 -16.05 -1.62 1.85
C ILE A 32 -16.37 -2.61 0.72
N GLY A 33 -15.55 -2.62 -0.33
CA GLY A 33 -15.72 -3.54 -1.46
C GLY A 33 -15.62 -5.01 -1.05
N ILE A 34 -14.67 -5.36 -0.19
CA ILE A 34 -14.52 -6.74 0.33
C ILE A 34 -15.76 -7.18 1.10
N VAL A 35 -16.27 -6.33 2.00
CA VAL A 35 -17.48 -6.64 2.77
C VAL A 35 -18.68 -6.82 1.84
N TRP A 36 -18.84 -5.94 0.86
CA TRP A 36 -19.91 -6.05 -0.13
C TRP A 36 -19.83 -7.36 -0.91
N VAL A 37 -18.67 -7.71 -1.47
CA VAL A 37 -18.48 -8.97 -2.22
C VAL A 37 -18.74 -10.18 -1.33
N ALA A 38 -18.21 -10.18 -0.10
CA ALA A 38 -18.39 -11.28 0.84
C ALA A 38 -19.87 -11.53 1.16
N VAL A 39 -20.63 -10.46 1.40
CA VAL A 39 -22.06 -10.56 1.72
C VAL A 39 -22.88 -10.90 0.48
N ALA A 40 -22.65 -10.25 -0.66
CA ALA A 40 -23.41 -10.50 -1.89
C ALA A 40 -23.21 -11.94 -2.39
N VAL A 41 -21.96 -12.39 -2.49
CA VAL A 41 -21.63 -13.75 -2.95
C VAL A 41 -22.00 -14.79 -1.90
N GLY A 42 -21.71 -14.55 -0.62
CA GLY A 42 -22.05 -15.46 0.47
C GLY A 42 -23.55 -15.66 0.63
N SER A 43 -24.34 -14.60 0.45
CA SER A 43 -25.80 -14.66 0.49
C SER A 43 -26.37 -15.44 -0.68
N GLN A 44 -25.83 -15.24 -1.88
CA GLN A 44 -26.27 -15.96 -3.08
C GLN A 44 -25.94 -17.46 -3.01
N LEU A 45 -24.81 -17.83 -2.42
CA LEU A 45 -24.40 -19.23 -2.25
C LEU A 45 -25.25 -19.98 -1.23
N ASP A 46 -25.60 -19.33 -0.12
CA ASP A 46 -26.37 -19.94 0.97
C ASP A 46 -27.89 -19.78 0.78
N GLY A 47 -28.33 -19.13 -0.31
CA GLY A 47 -29.75 -18.88 -0.60
C GLY A 47 -30.43 -17.98 0.44
N VAL A 48 -29.65 -17.20 1.18
CA VAL A 48 -30.13 -16.28 2.20
C VAL A 48 -30.20 -14.86 1.65
N ASN A 49 -31.07 -14.01 2.20
CA ASN A 49 -31.28 -12.63 1.75
C ASN A 49 -31.79 -12.49 0.30
N GLU A 50 -32.91 -13.15 -0.04
CA GLU A 50 -33.60 -12.94 -1.32
C GLU A 50 -34.00 -11.46 -1.49
N GLY A 51 -33.63 -10.85 -2.63
CA GLY A 51 -33.90 -9.44 -2.91
C GLY A 51 -32.86 -8.46 -2.36
N LEU A 52 -31.64 -8.92 -2.08
CA LEU A 52 -30.56 -8.07 -1.57
C LEU A 52 -30.27 -6.89 -2.52
N PRO A 53 -30.27 -5.64 -2.02
CA PRO A 53 -29.87 -4.48 -2.81
C PRO A 53 -28.45 -4.65 -3.36
N SER A 54 -28.21 -4.30 -4.62
CA SER A 54 -26.88 -4.39 -5.23
C SER A 54 -25.93 -3.27 -4.77
N ASP A 55 -26.44 -2.24 -4.09
CA ASP A 55 -25.65 -1.11 -3.62
C ASP A 55 -24.83 -1.48 -2.36
N PRO A 56 -23.50 -1.27 -2.35
CA PRO A 56 -22.64 -1.56 -1.22
C PRO A 56 -22.99 -0.81 0.06
N PHE A 57 -23.47 0.44 -0.02
CA PHE A 57 -23.81 1.20 1.18
C PHE A 57 -25.11 0.70 1.82
N ASP A 58 -26.07 0.26 1.00
CA ASP A 58 -27.32 -0.33 1.48
C ASP A 58 -27.09 -1.67 2.15
N ILE A 59 -26.19 -2.51 1.60
CA ILE A 59 -25.80 -3.77 2.24
C ILE A 59 -25.18 -3.52 3.62
N ILE A 60 -24.24 -2.57 3.73
CA ILE A 60 -23.61 -2.24 5.01
C ILE A 60 -24.64 -1.71 6.01
N SER A 61 -25.48 -0.76 5.58
CA SER A 61 -26.50 -0.18 6.45
C SER A 61 -27.57 -1.21 6.85
N GLY A 62 -27.89 -2.15 5.97
CA GLY A 62 -28.77 -3.29 6.22
C GLY A 62 -28.18 -4.28 7.21
N LEU A 63 -26.86 -4.49 7.17
CA LEU A 63 -26.12 -5.28 8.15
C LEU A 63 -26.22 -4.66 9.55
N PHE A 64 -25.97 -3.35 9.65
CA PHE A 64 -26.11 -2.62 10.92
C PHE A 64 -27.54 -2.61 11.46
N ARG A 65 -28.54 -2.61 10.57
CA ARG A 65 -29.97 -2.65 10.93
C ARG A 65 -30.51 -4.06 11.14
N GLY A 66 -29.68 -5.10 11.01
CA GLY A 66 -30.08 -6.50 11.15
C GLY A 66 -31.03 -7.01 10.07
N ARG A 67 -31.16 -6.29 8.93
CA ARG A 67 -31.99 -6.71 7.79
C ARG A 67 -31.26 -7.69 6.87
N VAL A 68 -29.93 -7.69 6.92
CA VAL A 68 -29.09 -8.59 6.13
C VAL A 68 -28.47 -9.60 7.09
N VAL A 69 -28.73 -10.89 6.83
CA VAL A 69 -28.17 -11.98 7.62
C VAL A 69 -26.74 -12.24 7.18
N TRP A 70 -25.81 -12.25 8.14
CA TRP A 70 -24.43 -12.63 7.89
C TRP A 70 -24.31 -14.15 7.76
N SER A 71 -23.99 -14.63 6.56
CA SER A 71 -23.94 -16.07 6.28
C SER A 71 -22.58 -16.72 6.58
N THR A 72 -22.57 -18.04 6.75
CA THR A 72 -21.32 -18.81 6.95
C THR A 72 -20.40 -18.67 5.73
N SER A 73 -20.95 -18.71 4.51
CA SER A 73 -20.18 -18.47 3.28
C SER A 73 -19.63 -17.05 3.20
N ALA A 74 -20.33 -16.04 3.75
CA ALA A 74 -19.82 -14.68 3.83
C ALA A 74 -18.57 -14.59 4.74
N THR A 75 -18.54 -15.35 5.83
CA THR A 75 -17.36 -15.45 6.70
C THR A 75 -16.17 -16.09 5.98
N MET A 76 -16.38 -17.16 5.22
CA MET A 76 -15.32 -17.81 4.46
C MET A 76 -14.72 -16.88 3.40
N ILE A 77 -15.57 -16.14 2.68
CA ILE A 77 -15.13 -15.19 1.66
C ILE A 77 -14.38 -14.01 2.29
N ALA A 78 -14.89 -13.48 3.42
CA ALA A 78 -14.21 -12.43 4.17
C ALA A 78 -12.82 -12.90 4.67
N ALA A 79 -12.72 -14.14 5.16
CA ALA A 79 -11.46 -14.72 5.61
C ALA A 79 -10.46 -14.89 4.45
N ALA A 80 -10.91 -15.37 3.28
CA ALA A 80 -10.08 -15.48 2.09
C ALA A 80 -9.57 -14.11 1.62
N ALA A 81 -10.45 -13.10 1.59
CA ALA A 81 -10.09 -11.73 1.23
C ALA A 81 -9.09 -11.12 2.23
N ALA A 82 -9.27 -11.37 3.53
CA ALA A 82 -8.33 -10.94 4.57
C ALA A 82 -6.95 -11.59 4.39
N ALA A 83 -6.90 -12.89 4.07
CA ALA A 83 -5.65 -13.59 3.79
C ALA A 83 -4.90 -12.98 2.59
N VAL A 84 -5.62 -12.67 1.50
CA VAL A 84 -5.05 -12.01 0.32
C VAL A 84 -4.52 -10.62 0.68
N ALA A 85 -5.27 -9.83 1.46
CA ALA A 85 -4.85 -8.50 1.89
C ALA A 85 -3.55 -8.56 2.71
N VAL A 86 -3.42 -9.53 3.63
CA VAL A 86 -2.18 -9.74 4.40
C VAL A 86 -1.01 -10.07 3.48
N ILE A 87 -1.19 -10.96 2.50
CA ILE A 87 -0.13 -11.31 1.53
C ILE A 87 0.33 -10.07 0.77
N VAL A 88 -0.60 -9.23 0.30
CA VAL A 88 -0.27 -7.99 -0.42
C VAL A 88 0.50 -7.02 0.49
N LEU A 89 0.05 -6.81 1.72
CA LEU A 89 0.73 -5.93 2.68
C LEU A 89 2.16 -6.40 2.99
N VAL A 90 2.35 -7.70 3.22
CA VAL A 90 3.68 -8.28 3.43
C VAL A 90 4.54 -8.12 2.18
N GLY A 91 3.99 -8.37 0.99
CA GLY A 91 4.69 -8.17 -0.27
C GLY A 91 5.17 -6.72 -0.46
N LEU A 92 4.29 -5.75 -0.22
CA LEU A 92 4.62 -4.32 -0.28
C LEU A 92 5.69 -3.95 0.74
N TRP A 93 5.59 -4.48 1.96
CA TRP A 93 6.58 -4.24 3.01
C TRP A 93 7.97 -4.79 2.65
N LEU A 94 8.04 -6.01 2.10
CA LEU A 94 9.29 -6.60 1.61
C LEU A 94 9.90 -5.80 0.46
N VAL A 95 9.09 -5.36 -0.51
CA VAL A 95 9.52 -4.50 -1.61
C VAL A 95 10.04 -3.16 -1.10
N TRP A 96 9.34 -2.56 -0.12
CA TRP A 96 9.76 -1.32 0.52
C TRP A 96 11.11 -1.48 1.23
N MET A 97 11.27 -2.51 2.07
CA MET A 97 12.55 -2.84 2.71
C MET A 97 13.69 -3.00 1.71
N ARG A 98 13.44 -3.71 0.60
CA ARG A 98 14.43 -3.90 -0.46
C ARG A 98 14.78 -2.59 -1.19
N SER A 99 13.82 -1.68 -1.30
CA SER A 99 14.02 -0.34 -1.89
C SER A 99 14.85 0.57 -0.97
N LEU A 100 14.64 0.51 0.35
CA LEU A 100 15.47 1.27 1.31
C LEU A 100 16.94 0.86 1.27
N GLY A 101 17.22 -0.44 1.13
CA GLY A 101 18.60 -0.94 1.02
C GLY A 101 19.36 -0.40 -0.22
N ARG A 102 18.65 0.01 -1.27
CA ARG A 102 19.24 0.65 -2.46
C ARG A 102 19.50 2.16 -2.29
N LYS A 103 18.76 2.84 -1.41
CA LYS A 103 18.87 4.29 -1.18
C LYS A 103 20.10 4.70 -0.36
N ASN A 104 20.70 3.78 0.41
CA ASN A 104 21.94 4.05 1.14
C ASN A 104 23.21 4.03 0.28
N ARG A 105 23.08 3.82 -1.04
CA ARG A 105 24.12 4.28 -1.99
C ARG A 105 23.81 5.73 -2.34
N SER A 106 23.94 6.62 -1.36
CA SER A 106 24.17 8.01 -1.70
C SER A 106 25.35 8.02 -2.66
N SER A 107 25.15 8.53 -3.87
CA SER A 107 26.24 8.91 -4.76
C SER A 107 26.97 10.03 -4.03
N VAL A 108 27.90 9.69 -3.12
CA VAL A 108 28.44 10.63 -2.14
C VAL A 108 29.16 11.78 -2.84
N ASP A 109 29.66 11.60 -4.05
CA ASP A 109 29.92 12.72 -4.92
C ASP A 109 30.08 12.20 -6.35
N HIS A 110 29.71 12.96 -7.37
CA HIS A 110 30.17 12.63 -8.73
C HIS A 110 31.71 12.64 -8.78
N ALA A 111 32.32 13.46 -7.93
CA ALA A 111 33.76 13.53 -7.69
C ALA A 111 34.36 12.25 -7.07
N ALA A 112 33.57 11.42 -6.36
CA ALA A 112 34.06 10.17 -5.77
C ALA A 112 34.48 9.15 -6.84
N ARG A 113 33.99 9.30 -8.09
CA ARG A 113 34.45 8.50 -9.24
C ARG A 113 35.86 8.86 -9.69
N TYR A 114 36.33 10.06 -9.34
CA TYR A 114 37.66 10.58 -9.69
C TYR A 114 38.62 10.59 -8.50
N MET A 115 38.18 10.22 -7.30
CA MET A 115 39.05 10.03 -6.15
C MET A 115 39.71 8.66 -6.21
N ALA A 116 41.03 8.63 -5.95
CA ALA A 116 41.78 7.39 -5.82
C ALA A 116 41.20 6.55 -4.68
N THR A 117 40.94 5.27 -4.95
CA THR A 117 40.39 4.35 -3.96
C THR A 117 41.43 4.11 -2.85
N PRO A 118 41.04 3.79 -1.60
CA PRO A 118 42.00 3.49 -0.53
C PRO A 118 43.01 2.38 -0.89
N ARG A 119 42.62 1.49 -1.80
CA ARG A 119 43.49 0.46 -2.37
C ARG A 119 44.59 1.02 -3.29
N ASP A 120 44.31 2.11 -3.98
CA ASP A 120 45.26 2.81 -4.86
C ASP A 120 46.24 3.67 -4.06
N LEU A 121 45.84 4.11 -2.85
CA LEU A 121 46.68 4.87 -1.93
C LEU A 121 47.58 3.97 -1.04
N ALA A 122 47.23 2.70 -0.88
CA ALA A 122 47.97 1.73 -0.06
C ALA A 122 49.48 1.62 -0.36
N PRO A 123 49.96 1.71 -1.62
CA PRO A 123 51.38 1.65 -1.93
C PRO A 123 52.15 2.91 -1.51
N MET A 124 51.47 4.05 -1.38
CA MET A 124 52.07 5.35 -1.02
C MET A 124 52.09 5.58 0.49
N MET A 125 51.28 4.85 1.24
CA MET A 125 51.15 4.97 2.70
C MET A 125 52.11 4.05 3.48
N ARG A 126 52.90 3.22 2.77
CA ARG A 126 53.87 2.31 3.36
C ARG A 126 55.26 2.91 3.23
N ASN A 127 55.64 3.74 4.21
CA ASN A 127 57.03 4.09 4.49
C ASN A 127 57.78 2.89 5.09
#